data_AF-A0A2N2PMM7-F1
#
_entry.id   AF-A0A2N2PMM7-F1
#
_cell.length_a   1.000
_cell.length_b   1.000
_cell.length_c   1.000
_cell.angle_alpha   90.00
_cell.angle_beta   90.00
_cell.angle_gamma   90.00
#
_symmetry.space_group_name_H-M   'P 1'
#
loop_
_entity.id
_entity.type
_entity.pdbx_description
1 polymer ?
#
loop_
_entity_poly.entity_id
_entity_poly.type
_entity_poly.pdbx_seq_one_letter_code
_entity_poly.pdbx_strand_id
1 'polypeptide(L)'
;MLISIFSRLSCSFPDVDSHIPSCIHLLFMLSYPVTIMTKTTAEDFTPMTSKLIFLTVALASVLTFPVFAQSIPRGKTTVPRSEYSVSSGASTKLPDSWNNPYSNVNGWRLSPFIVAPMVNRTPVVLGPSRQFSEVEYGALVTRMLDAQSSTPLTINNSNRTVVEEKVGPDGAKNYPTVSVNVLDILDRGGLLADTGEEIKLRGVRLPTQQDTNPVLAYYAREGVRTLRELTYSAPVVVNFQSPLRNRIGTLTAKVSLADGTDLGKQMLEQGFAWLDAEEAIDARRLDELKQAEDIARNAKTGVWSLR
;
A
#
# COMPACT_ATOMS: atom_id res chain seq x y z
N MET A 1 -62.43 -9.38 -2.25
CA MET A 1 -62.67 -8.32 -1.26
C MET A 1 -61.49 -8.31 -0.30
N LEU A 2 -60.53 -7.40 -0.52
CA LEU A 2 -59.34 -7.09 0.31
C LEU A 2 -58.64 -5.92 -0.40
N ILE A 3 -59.12 -4.70 -0.18
CA ILE A 3 -58.51 -3.64 0.65
C ILE A 3 -57.11 -3.24 0.13
N SER A 4 -57.11 -2.18 -0.68
CA SER A 4 -55.95 -1.38 -1.06
C SER A 4 -55.65 -0.33 0.00
N ILE A 5 -54.39 -0.14 0.40
CA ILE A 5 -53.89 1.13 0.96
C ILE A 5 -52.39 1.29 0.63
N PHE A 6 -51.99 2.56 0.42
CA PHE A 6 -50.65 3.17 0.36
C PHE A 6 -49.94 3.16 -1.01
N SER A 7 -49.40 4.27 -1.53
CA SER A 7 -49.45 5.67 -1.10
C SER A 7 -49.04 6.57 -2.27
N ARG A 8 -49.57 7.79 -2.29
CA ARG A 8 -49.29 8.83 -3.29
C ARG A 8 -47.86 9.36 -3.12
N LEU A 9 -47.08 9.34 -4.20
CA LEU A 9 -45.94 10.23 -4.38
C LEU A 9 -46.43 11.47 -5.13
N SER A 10 -46.59 12.57 -4.40
CA SER A 10 -46.80 13.90 -4.97
C SER A 10 -45.45 14.60 -5.02
N CYS A 11 -44.82 14.61 -6.20
CA CYS A 11 -43.71 15.52 -6.49
C CYS A 11 -44.29 16.74 -7.21
N SER A 12 -44.34 17.87 -6.51
CA SER A 12 -44.55 19.20 -7.07
C SER A 12 -43.23 19.70 -7.66
N PHE A 13 -43.19 19.91 -8.97
CA PHE A 13 -42.16 20.70 -9.65
C PHE A 13 -42.62 22.16 -9.74
N PRO A 14 -41.76 23.16 -9.48
CA PRO A 14 -41.99 24.50 -9.98
C PRO A 14 -41.43 24.66 -11.40
N ASP A 15 -42.26 25.26 -12.25
CA ASP A 15 -41.94 25.84 -13.54
C ASP A 15 -40.75 26.83 -13.45
N VAL A 16 -39.78 26.71 -14.36
CA VAL A 16 -39.13 27.86 -14.98
C VAL A 16 -38.80 27.53 -16.43
N ASP A 17 -39.33 28.37 -17.31
CA ASP A 17 -39.27 28.36 -18.75
C ASP A 17 -37.88 28.57 -19.37
N SER A 18 -37.77 28.04 -20.58
CA SER A 18 -37.14 28.62 -21.79
C SER A 18 -35.74 28.17 -22.25
N HIS A 19 -35.81 27.27 -23.24
CA HIS A 19 -35.13 27.30 -24.56
C HIS A 19 -33.95 26.34 -24.90
N ILE A 20 -34.33 25.13 -25.35
CA ILE A 20 -33.99 24.32 -26.57
C ILE A 20 -32.51 24.13 -27.06
N PRO A 21 -32.20 23.11 -27.91
CA PRO A 21 -31.86 21.71 -27.60
C PRO A 21 -30.49 21.29 -28.18
N SER A 22 -29.98 20.12 -27.78
CA SER A 22 -29.09 19.31 -28.65
C SER A 22 -29.14 17.86 -28.23
N CYS A 23 -29.84 17.06 -29.04
CA CYS A 23 -29.91 15.62 -28.97
C CYS A 23 -28.51 14.99 -29.14
N ILE A 24 -28.06 14.19 -28.17
CA ILE A 24 -27.10 13.11 -28.44
C ILE A 24 -27.64 11.84 -27.80
N HIS A 25 -27.72 10.82 -28.64
CA HIS A 25 -28.30 9.51 -28.42
C HIS A 25 -27.80 8.81 -27.16
N LEU A 26 -28.76 8.45 -26.32
CA LEU A 26 -28.63 7.50 -25.21
C LEU A 26 -29.02 6.13 -25.77
N LEU A 27 -28.02 5.29 -26.06
CA LEU A 27 -28.22 3.91 -26.49
C LEU A 27 -27.15 3.05 -25.83
N PHE A 28 -27.38 2.69 -24.56
CA PHE A 28 -26.72 1.54 -23.96
C PHE A 28 -27.79 0.64 -23.35
N MET A 29 -27.90 -0.53 -23.97
CA MET A 29 -28.74 -1.65 -23.66
C MET A 29 -28.54 -2.09 -22.20
N LEU A 30 -29.61 -2.04 -21.43
CA LEU A 30 -29.74 -2.76 -20.17
C LEU A 30 -29.97 -4.24 -20.48
N SER A 31 -28.91 -5.05 -20.46
CA SER A 31 -29.02 -6.51 -20.43
C SER A 31 -29.19 -6.97 -18.98
N TYR A 32 -30.44 -7.06 -18.51
CA TYR A 32 -30.76 -7.74 -17.26
C TYR A 32 -30.90 -9.25 -17.52
N PRO A 33 -30.17 -10.12 -16.81
CA PRO A 33 -30.50 -11.55 -16.77
C PRO A 33 -31.75 -11.75 -15.90
N VAL A 34 -32.83 -12.18 -16.54
CA VAL A 34 -34.05 -12.68 -15.90
C VAL A 34 -33.68 -13.93 -15.09
N THR A 35 -33.69 -13.80 -13.76
CA THR A 35 -33.57 -14.95 -12.86
C THR A 35 -34.97 -15.53 -12.67
N ILE A 36 -35.25 -16.66 -13.31
CA ILE A 36 -36.49 -17.42 -13.12
C ILE A 36 -36.37 -18.16 -11.79
N MET A 37 -37.07 -17.70 -10.76
CA MET A 37 -37.32 -18.50 -9.55
C MET A 37 -38.49 -19.45 -9.79
N THR A 38 -38.22 -20.73 -10.04
CA THR A 38 -39.25 -21.77 -9.93
C THR A 38 -39.36 -22.22 -8.48
N LYS A 39 -40.51 -21.92 -7.88
CA LYS A 39 -40.96 -22.44 -6.59
C LYS A 39 -41.54 -23.84 -6.83
N THR A 40 -40.81 -24.89 -6.50
CA THR A 40 -41.34 -26.26 -6.43
C THR A 40 -41.45 -26.67 -4.97
N THR A 41 -42.68 -26.64 -4.48
CA THR A 41 -43.14 -27.37 -3.29
C THR A 41 -43.57 -28.78 -3.69
N ALA A 42 -43.41 -29.69 -2.73
CA ALA A 42 -44.05 -31.01 -2.57
C ALA A 42 -43.18 -32.26 -2.86
N GLU A 43 -42.93 -32.96 -1.75
CA GLU A 43 -43.22 -34.39 -1.54
C GLU A 43 -42.29 -35.46 -2.14
N ASP A 44 -41.70 -36.21 -1.21
CA ASP A 44 -41.49 -37.66 -1.19
C ASP A 44 -41.21 -38.37 -2.52
N PHE A 45 -39.97 -38.81 -2.74
CA PHE A 45 -39.73 -40.12 -3.37
C PHE A 45 -38.31 -40.64 -3.06
N THR A 46 -38.26 -41.76 -2.35
CA THR A 46 -37.07 -42.59 -2.07
C THR A 46 -36.57 -43.34 -3.32
N PRO A 47 -35.37 -43.94 -3.28
CA PRO A 47 -34.47 -44.04 -4.42
C PRO A 47 -34.55 -45.38 -5.14
N MET A 48 -34.44 -45.40 -6.46
CA MET A 48 -33.94 -46.56 -7.19
C MET A 48 -33.42 -46.19 -8.59
N THR A 49 -32.14 -46.52 -8.79
CA THR A 49 -31.58 -47.16 -10.01
C THR A 49 -31.92 -46.56 -11.39
N SER A 50 -30.92 -45.95 -12.02
CA SER A 50 -30.39 -46.30 -13.37
C SER A 50 -29.50 -45.15 -13.85
N LYS A 51 -28.19 -45.37 -14.02
CA LYS A 51 -27.54 -45.79 -15.29
C LYS A 51 -27.79 -44.82 -16.44
N LEU A 52 -26.67 -44.45 -17.07
CA LEU A 52 -26.50 -43.65 -18.29
C LEU A 52 -26.78 -42.15 -18.16
N ILE A 53 -25.71 -41.36 -18.15
CA ILE A 53 -25.32 -40.39 -19.18
C ILE A 53 -24.06 -39.70 -18.63
N PHE A 54 -22.91 -40.33 -18.88
CA PHE A 54 -21.62 -39.64 -18.92
C PHE A 54 -21.12 -39.79 -20.35
N LEU A 55 -20.42 -38.77 -20.84
CA LEU A 55 -19.67 -38.72 -22.10
C LEU A 55 -20.37 -38.01 -23.27
N THR A 56 -20.33 -36.67 -23.29
CA THR A 56 -20.19 -35.86 -24.52
C THR A 56 -20.03 -34.36 -24.20
N VAL A 57 -18.85 -33.91 -23.73
CA VAL A 57 -18.30 -32.59 -24.09
C VAL A 57 -16.77 -32.68 -24.02
N ALA A 58 -16.17 -33.33 -25.01
CA ALA A 58 -14.75 -33.22 -25.29
C ALA A 58 -14.62 -32.85 -26.76
N LEU A 59 -14.71 -31.57 -27.10
CA LEU A 59 -14.18 -31.03 -28.36
C LEU A 59 -14.27 -29.50 -28.38
N ALA A 60 -13.21 -28.89 -28.91
CA ALA A 60 -13.10 -27.50 -29.35
C ALA A 60 -12.84 -26.42 -28.29
N SER A 61 -11.58 -26.33 -27.85
CA SER A 61 -10.92 -25.04 -27.59
C SER A 61 -9.41 -25.17 -27.78
N VAL A 62 -9.00 -25.50 -29.01
CA VAL A 62 -7.64 -25.26 -29.52
C VAL A 62 -7.74 -24.04 -30.42
N LEU A 63 -7.48 -22.87 -29.87
CA LEU A 63 -7.26 -21.64 -30.64
C LEU A 63 -5.98 -20.97 -30.14
N THR A 64 -4.90 -21.29 -30.85
CA THR A 64 -3.86 -20.37 -31.33
C THR A 64 -3.59 -19.11 -30.48
N PHE A 65 -2.55 -19.18 -29.64
CA PHE A 65 -1.82 -18.00 -29.20
C PHE A 65 -0.75 -17.64 -30.25
N PRO A 66 -0.74 -16.41 -30.80
CA PRO A 66 0.39 -15.94 -31.58
C PRO A 66 1.58 -15.67 -30.67
N VAL A 67 2.68 -16.39 -30.89
CA VAL A 67 3.99 -16.13 -30.28
C VAL A 67 4.54 -14.84 -30.90
N PHE A 68 4.38 -13.71 -30.19
CA PHE A 68 5.12 -12.50 -30.50
C PHE A 68 6.55 -12.65 -29.96
N ALA A 69 7.48 -13.02 -30.84
CA ALA A 69 8.91 -12.90 -30.59
C ALA A 69 9.28 -11.40 -30.57
N GLN A 70 9.43 -10.83 -29.38
CA GLN A 70 10.06 -9.52 -29.22
C GLN A 70 11.57 -9.66 -29.52
N SER A 71 12.02 -9.03 -30.61
CA SER A 71 13.44 -8.86 -30.89
C SER A 71 14.02 -7.86 -29.89
N ILE A 72 14.81 -8.36 -28.94
CA ILE A 72 15.61 -7.51 -28.05
C ILE A 72 16.68 -6.83 -28.93
N PRO A 73 16.74 -5.48 -28.99
CA PRO A 73 17.79 -4.80 -29.74
C PRO A 73 19.14 -5.08 -29.06
N ARG A 74 20.01 -5.83 -29.75
CA ARG A 74 21.41 -5.97 -29.36
C ARG A 74 22.10 -4.62 -29.56
N GLY A 75 22.21 -3.84 -28.48
CA GLY A 75 23.10 -2.70 -28.45
C GLY A 75 24.53 -3.15 -28.74
N LYS A 76 25.09 -2.71 -29.87
CA LYS A 76 26.52 -2.84 -30.14
C LYS A 76 27.26 -1.93 -29.18
N THR A 77 27.93 -2.49 -28.18
CA THR A 77 28.89 -1.76 -27.37
C THR A 77 30.21 -1.69 -28.14
N THR A 78 30.51 -0.52 -28.71
CA THR A 78 31.82 -0.20 -29.32
C THR A 78 32.80 0.28 -28.25
N VAL A 79 33.00 -0.50 -27.20
CA VAL A 79 34.04 -0.22 -26.21
C VAL A 79 35.11 -1.30 -26.32
N PRO A 80 36.32 -0.98 -26.82
CA PRO A 80 37.41 -1.95 -26.89
C PRO A 80 37.81 -2.41 -25.48
N ARG A 81 38.10 -3.71 -25.37
CA ARG A 81 38.20 -4.48 -24.11
C ARG A 81 39.55 -4.34 -23.39
N SER A 82 40.27 -3.22 -23.55
CA SER A 82 41.69 -3.14 -23.13
C SER A 82 42.08 -1.97 -22.21
N GLU A 83 41.13 -1.33 -21.52
CA GLU A 83 41.46 -0.27 -20.55
C GLU A 83 40.86 -0.54 -19.17
N TYR A 84 41.36 -1.59 -18.52
CA TYR A 84 41.34 -1.69 -17.06
C TYR A 84 42.77 -1.93 -16.58
N SER A 85 43.64 -0.95 -16.80
CA SER A 85 44.81 -0.75 -15.93
C SER A 85 44.47 0.42 -15.00
N VAL A 86 44.02 0.11 -13.79
CA VAL A 86 43.87 1.11 -12.74
C VAL A 86 45.26 1.36 -12.18
N SER A 87 45.96 2.37 -12.71
CA SER A 87 47.17 2.89 -12.08
C SER A 87 46.78 3.60 -10.79
N SER A 88 47.41 3.20 -9.69
CA SER A 88 47.36 3.91 -8.42
C SER A 88 47.88 5.34 -8.62
N GLY A 89 46.95 6.31 -8.72
CA GLY A 89 47.30 7.73 -8.89
C GLY A 89 46.43 8.50 -9.88
N ALA A 90 45.52 7.87 -10.62
CA ALA A 90 44.59 8.59 -11.49
C ALA A 90 43.49 9.26 -10.67
N SER A 91 43.56 10.59 -10.49
CA SER A 91 42.38 11.35 -10.06
C SER A 91 41.35 11.29 -11.18
N THR A 92 40.16 10.75 -10.89
CA THR A 92 39.05 10.80 -11.83
C THR A 92 38.73 12.26 -12.13
N LYS A 93 39.11 12.71 -13.33
CA LYS A 93 38.68 14.02 -13.83
C LYS A 93 37.18 13.90 -14.06
N LEU A 94 36.40 14.52 -13.17
CA LEU A 94 34.95 14.59 -13.31
C LEU A 94 34.62 15.22 -14.68
N PRO A 95 33.64 14.68 -15.42
CA PRO A 95 33.24 15.25 -16.71
C PRO A 95 32.81 16.71 -16.52
N ASP A 96 33.16 17.59 -17.46
CA ASP A 96 32.92 19.04 -17.36
C ASP A 96 31.43 19.41 -17.16
N SER A 97 30.50 18.50 -17.49
CA SER A 97 29.07 18.63 -17.20
C SER A 97 28.72 18.63 -15.71
N TRP A 98 29.63 18.20 -14.83
CA TRP A 98 29.48 18.29 -13.37
C TRP A 98 30.03 19.59 -12.79
N ASN A 99 30.81 20.36 -13.55
CA ASN A 99 31.41 21.61 -13.05
C ASN A 99 30.48 22.82 -13.08
N ASN A 100 29.23 22.69 -13.52
CA ASN A 100 28.27 23.79 -13.38
C ASN A 100 26.79 23.38 -13.39
N PRO A 101 26.20 22.98 -12.25
CA PRO A 101 24.75 22.85 -12.13
C PRO A 101 24.02 24.20 -11.99
N TYR A 102 24.71 25.34 -12.12
CA TYR A 102 24.15 26.68 -11.89
C TYR A 102 24.13 27.57 -13.15
N SER A 103 24.08 26.99 -14.35
CA SER A 103 23.76 27.80 -15.53
C SER A 103 22.31 28.24 -15.43
N ASN A 104 22.11 29.54 -15.28
CA ASN A 104 20.83 30.24 -15.17
C ASN A 104 19.81 29.78 -16.23
N VAL A 105 18.94 28.84 -15.87
CA VAL A 105 17.71 28.57 -16.61
C VAL A 105 16.59 29.17 -15.76
N ASN A 106 15.96 30.23 -16.27
CA ASN A 106 14.73 30.89 -15.75
C ASN A 106 14.87 32.03 -14.73
N GLY A 107 16.04 32.67 -14.56
CA GLY A 107 16.13 33.97 -13.84
C GLY A 107 15.89 33.93 -12.32
N TRP A 108 15.67 32.76 -11.73
CA TRP A 108 15.61 32.58 -10.28
C TRP A 108 17.01 32.33 -9.71
N ARG A 109 17.52 33.24 -8.88
CA ARG A 109 18.72 33.02 -8.07
C ARG A 109 18.35 32.18 -6.84
N LEU A 110 18.88 30.96 -6.76
CA LEU A 110 18.85 30.20 -5.49
C LEU A 110 19.57 31.01 -4.40
N SER A 111 18.95 31.10 -3.22
CA SER A 111 19.52 31.84 -2.09
C SER A 111 20.90 31.26 -1.72
N PRO A 112 21.91 32.09 -1.38
CA PRO A 112 23.27 31.64 -1.10
C PRO A 112 23.42 30.79 0.17
N PHE A 113 22.33 30.51 0.90
CA PHE A 113 22.33 29.84 2.20
C PHE A 113 22.12 28.32 2.14
N ILE A 114 21.88 27.72 0.96
CA ILE A 114 21.60 26.28 0.82
C ILE A 114 22.56 25.61 -0.16
N VAL A 115 23.86 25.87 -0.03
CA VAL A 115 24.86 24.95 -0.57
C VAL A 115 26.02 24.96 0.42
N ALA A 116 25.96 24.08 1.42
CA ALA A 116 27.18 23.75 2.14
C ALA A 116 28.17 23.23 1.08
N PRO A 117 29.38 23.79 0.96
CA PRO A 117 30.38 23.26 0.04
C PRO A 117 30.52 21.77 0.34
N MET A 118 30.66 20.93 -0.70
CA MET A 118 31.09 19.55 -0.52
C MET A 118 32.44 19.59 0.19
N VAL A 119 32.41 19.50 1.52
CA VAL A 119 33.60 19.35 2.33
C VAL A 119 34.13 17.99 1.93
N ASN A 120 35.24 17.99 1.21
CA ASN A 120 35.97 16.79 0.87
C ASN A 120 36.52 16.24 2.20
N ARG A 121 35.68 15.51 2.93
CA ARG A 121 36.01 14.88 4.20
C ARG A 121 36.91 13.70 3.85
N THR A 122 38.18 14.00 3.60
CA THR A 122 39.21 13.00 3.88
C THR A 122 38.95 12.59 5.33
N PRO A 123 38.68 11.30 5.60
CA PRO A 123 38.41 10.87 6.96
C PRO A 123 39.64 11.26 7.77
N VAL A 124 39.48 12.24 8.67
CA VAL A 124 40.51 12.57 9.64
C VAL A 124 40.68 11.30 10.44
N VAL A 125 41.81 10.63 10.26
CA VAL A 125 42.17 9.45 11.04
C VAL A 125 42.39 9.97 12.47
N LEU A 126 41.31 9.96 13.25
CA LEU A 126 41.28 10.42 14.64
C LEU A 126 41.95 9.34 15.51
N GLY A 127 43.28 9.34 15.48
CA GLY A 127 44.09 8.52 16.39
C GLY A 127 45.51 8.28 15.87
N PRO A 128 46.46 7.98 16.78
CA PRO A 128 47.78 7.51 16.37
C PRO A 128 47.62 6.23 15.55
N SER A 129 48.02 6.28 14.27
CA SER A 129 48.10 5.10 13.41
C SER A 129 49.28 4.25 13.82
N ARG A 130 49.09 3.41 14.84
CA ARG A 130 50.07 2.36 15.13
C ARG A 130 50.02 1.36 13.96
N GLN A 131 51.16 1.15 13.31
CA GLN A 131 51.30 0.06 12.35
C GLN A 131 51.18 -1.26 13.13
N PHE A 132 50.21 -2.09 12.75
CA PHE A 132 50.10 -3.45 13.29
C PHE A 132 51.24 -4.28 12.71
N SER A 133 51.92 -5.06 13.55
CA SER A 133 52.78 -6.13 13.06
C SER A 133 51.93 -7.17 12.32
N GLU A 134 52.54 -7.94 11.41
CA GLU A 134 51.82 -8.99 10.66
C GLU A 134 51.10 -9.98 11.59
N VAL A 135 51.68 -10.26 12.76
CA VAL A 135 51.09 -11.14 13.79
C VAL A 135 49.84 -10.50 14.41
N GLU A 136 49.91 -9.21 14.77
CA GLU A 136 48.77 -8.49 15.33
C GLU A 136 47.65 -8.32 14.28
N TYR A 137 48.01 -8.06 13.03
CA TYR A 137 47.07 -7.98 11.92
C TYR A 137 46.37 -9.31 11.68
N GLY A 138 47.13 -10.42 11.66
CA GLY A 138 46.58 -11.77 11.54
C GLY A 138 45.57 -12.07 12.65
N ALA A 139 45.90 -11.78 13.91
CA ALA A 139 45.00 -11.98 15.04
C ALA A 139 43.72 -11.13 14.96
N LEU A 140 43.81 -9.90 14.43
CA LEU A 140 42.68 -9.01 14.26
C LEU A 140 41.74 -9.51 13.16
N VAL A 141 42.28 -9.98 12.04
CA VAL A 141 41.53 -10.61 10.95
C VAL A 141 40.83 -11.88 11.42
N THR A 142 41.52 -12.76 12.17
CA THR A 142 40.91 -13.98 12.73
C THR A 142 39.76 -13.63 13.68
N ARG A 143 39.93 -12.63 14.56
CA ARG A 143 38.85 -12.17 15.44
C ARG A 143 37.67 -11.58 14.67
N MET A 144 37.91 -10.89 13.56
CA MET A 144 36.83 -10.39 12.70
C MET A 144 36.07 -11.53 12.01
N LEU A 145 36.78 -12.55 11.53
CA LEU A 145 36.18 -13.76 10.96
C LEU A 145 35.37 -14.55 12.01
N ASP A 146 35.92 -14.70 13.22
CA ASP A 146 35.23 -15.36 14.33
C ASP A 146 34.03 -14.54 14.82
N ALA A 147 34.13 -13.21 14.86
CA ALA A 147 32.99 -12.34 15.18
C ALA A 147 31.89 -12.36 14.09
N GLN A 148 32.26 -12.65 12.84
CA GLN A 148 31.31 -12.89 11.75
C GLN A 148 30.71 -14.30 11.79
N SER A 149 31.25 -15.23 12.58
CA SER A 149 30.53 -16.42 13.00
C SER A 149 29.48 -16.06 14.07
N SER A 150 28.71 -14.99 13.82
CA SER A 150 27.46 -14.75 14.52
C SER A 150 26.64 -16.01 14.32
N THR A 151 26.36 -16.72 15.41
CA THR A 151 25.30 -17.72 15.47
C THR A 151 24.13 -17.16 14.67
N PRO A 152 23.66 -17.81 13.59
CA PRO A 152 22.51 -17.31 12.87
C PRO A 152 21.44 -17.09 13.93
N LEU A 153 20.98 -15.84 14.07
CA LEU A 153 19.84 -15.53 14.94
C LEU A 153 18.82 -16.60 14.57
N THR A 154 18.58 -17.52 15.49
CA THR A 154 17.60 -18.57 15.28
C THR A 154 16.29 -17.83 15.42
N ILE A 155 15.88 -17.17 14.34
CA ILE A 155 14.58 -16.55 14.19
C ILE A 155 13.63 -17.74 14.14
N ASN A 156 13.29 -18.24 15.33
CA ASN A 156 12.24 -19.23 15.56
C ASN A 156 10.85 -18.63 15.31
N ASN A 157 10.75 -17.53 14.55
CA ASN A 157 9.49 -17.09 13.96
C ASN A 157 9.29 -17.89 12.68
N SER A 158 9.02 -19.19 12.83
CA SER A 158 8.58 -20.04 11.74
C SER A 158 7.26 -19.50 11.19
N ASN A 159 7.32 -18.71 10.11
CA ASN A 159 6.22 -18.42 9.18
C ASN A 159 4.83 -18.22 9.81
N ARG A 160 4.73 -17.54 10.96
CA ARG A 160 3.43 -17.30 11.57
C ARG A 160 2.83 -16.08 10.88
N THR A 161 2.01 -16.34 9.87
CA THR A 161 1.19 -15.31 9.24
C THR A 161 0.27 -14.70 10.29
N VAL A 162 0.07 -13.38 10.25
CA VAL A 162 -0.87 -12.69 11.17
C VAL A 162 -2.30 -13.18 10.91
N VAL A 163 -2.57 -13.60 9.68
CA VAL A 163 -3.87 -14.09 9.26
C VAL A 163 -3.98 -15.59 9.51
N GLU A 164 -4.92 -15.97 10.40
CA GLU A 164 -5.41 -17.33 10.55
C GLU A 164 -6.84 -17.40 10.00
N GLU A 165 -7.05 -18.10 8.88
CA GLU A 165 -8.40 -18.26 8.30
C GLU A 165 -9.18 -19.33 9.07
N LYS A 166 -10.36 -18.96 9.61
CA LYS A 166 -11.31 -19.90 10.19
C LYS A 166 -12.56 -19.97 9.32
N VAL A 167 -12.82 -21.14 8.75
CA VAL A 167 -14.05 -21.37 7.98
C VAL A 167 -15.17 -21.65 8.98
N GLY A 168 -16.18 -20.79 9.00
CA GLY A 168 -17.38 -20.99 9.82
C GLY A 168 -18.26 -22.12 9.27
N PRO A 169 -19.25 -22.59 10.07
CA PRO A 169 -20.19 -23.64 9.63
C PRO A 169 -20.96 -23.25 8.37
N ASP A 170 -21.15 -21.96 8.12
CA ASP A 170 -21.85 -21.42 6.94
C ASP A 170 -20.95 -21.31 5.70
N GLY A 171 -19.70 -21.79 5.77
CA GLY A 171 -18.69 -21.62 4.70
C GLY A 171 -18.12 -20.20 4.59
N ALA A 172 -18.60 -19.26 5.42
CA ALA A 172 -18.06 -17.92 5.50
C ALA A 172 -16.64 -17.91 6.10
N LYS A 173 -15.73 -17.16 5.46
CA LYS A 173 -14.36 -16.96 5.94
C LYS A 173 -14.37 -15.94 7.07
N ASN A 174 -14.05 -16.38 8.27
CA ASN A 174 -13.92 -15.53 9.45
C ASN A 174 -12.45 -15.43 9.84
N TYR A 175 -12.02 -14.22 10.19
CA TYR A 175 -10.68 -13.95 10.66
C TYR A 175 -10.78 -13.54 12.13
N PRO A 176 -10.17 -14.30 13.06
CA PRO A 176 -10.16 -13.93 14.45
C PRO A 176 -9.40 -12.61 14.62
N THR A 177 -9.77 -11.86 15.66
CA THR A 177 -9.01 -10.69 16.06
C THR A 177 -7.67 -11.15 16.64
N VAL A 178 -6.58 -10.53 16.18
CA VAL A 178 -5.21 -10.90 16.58
C VAL A 178 -4.53 -9.71 17.25
N SER A 179 -3.83 -9.95 18.35
CA SER A 179 -2.97 -8.94 18.98
C SER A 179 -1.56 -9.07 18.44
N VAL A 180 -0.98 -7.96 17.98
CA VAL A 180 0.28 -7.92 17.25
C VAL A 180 1.17 -6.81 17.82
N ASN A 181 2.46 -7.06 17.94
CA ASN A 181 3.42 -5.99 18.25
C ASN A 181 3.88 -5.31 16.97
N VAL A 182 3.89 -3.98 16.98
CA VAL A 182 4.37 -3.19 15.84
C VAL A 182 5.87 -2.96 16.00
N LEU A 183 6.66 -3.42 15.04
CA LEU A 183 8.11 -3.22 15.00
C LEU A 183 8.47 -1.82 14.50
N ASP A 184 7.83 -1.37 13.42
CA ASP A 184 8.05 -0.05 12.84
C ASP A 184 6.83 0.44 12.05
N ILE A 185 6.83 1.73 11.75
CA ILE A 185 5.84 2.41 10.91
C ILE A 185 6.53 2.85 9.62
N LEU A 186 6.06 2.32 8.50
CA LEU A 186 6.53 2.61 7.15
C LEU A 186 5.91 3.91 6.61
N ASP A 187 6.43 4.36 5.47
CA ASP A 187 5.80 5.47 4.74
C ASP A 187 4.33 5.16 4.43
N ARG A 188 3.49 6.20 4.37
CA ARG A 188 2.03 6.10 4.16
C ARG A 188 1.28 5.33 5.25
N GLY A 189 1.88 5.14 6.43
CA GLY A 189 1.21 4.55 7.59
C GLY A 189 1.05 3.04 7.53
N GLY A 190 1.91 2.34 6.79
CA GLY A 190 2.01 0.88 6.87
C GLY A 190 2.60 0.46 8.23
N LEU A 191 1.95 -0.47 8.92
CA LEU A 191 2.43 -1.03 10.18
C LEU A 191 3.23 -2.30 9.89
N LEU A 192 4.50 -2.33 10.28
CA LEU A 192 5.31 -3.54 10.19
C LEU A 192 5.12 -4.37 11.47
N ALA A 193 4.48 -5.52 11.34
CA ALA A 193 4.23 -6.45 12.45
C ALA A 193 5.49 -7.24 12.85
N ASP A 194 5.49 -7.79 14.06
CA ASP A 194 6.52 -8.72 14.57
C ASP A 194 6.64 -10.02 13.76
N THR A 195 5.60 -10.38 13.02
CA THR A 195 5.58 -11.45 12.02
C THR A 195 6.33 -11.12 10.72
N GLY A 196 6.71 -9.85 10.52
CA GLY A 196 7.30 -9.34 9.29
C GLY A 196 6.30 -8.96 8.21
N GLU A 197 4.99 -9.06 8.47
CA GLU A 197 3.96 -8.63 7.53
C GLU A 197 3.67 -7.12 7.63
N GLU A 198 3.44 -6.48 6.49
CA GLU A 198 2.99 -5.08 6.43
C GLU A 198 1.45 -5.02 6.45
N ILE A 199 0.90 -4.25 7.38
CA ILE A 199 -0.54 -4.06 7.58
C ILE A 199 -0.88 -2.58 7.32
N LYS A 200 -1.73 -2.32 6.34
CA LYS A 200 -2.26 -0.98 6.04
C LYS A 200 -3.58 -0.74 6.77
N LEU A 201 -3.76 0.48 7.27
CA LEU A 201 -5.03 0.94 7.83
C LEU A 201 -6.12 0.95 6.75
N ARG A 202 -7.19 0.20 6.98
CA ARG A 202 -8.28 0.07 6.00
C ARG A 202 -9.10 1.36 5.87
N GLY A 203 -9.31 1.79 4.63
CA GLY A 203 -10.13 2.97 4.31
C GLY A 203 -9.47 4.30 4.63
N VAL A 204 -8.17 4.29 4.96
CA VAL A 204 -7.41 5.46 5.36
C VAL A 204 -6.17 5.58 4.48
N ARG A 205 -5.96 6.76 3.92
CA ARG A 205 -4.82 7.04 3.05
C ARG A 205 -4.02 8.22 3.57
N LEU A 206 -2.79 7.93 3.99
CA LEU A 206 -1.82 8.94 4.37
C LEU A 206 -1.06 9.46 3.13
N PRO A 207 -0.62 10.73 3.14
CA PRO A 207 0.34 11.23 2.17
C PRO A 207 1.68 10.51 2.27
N THR A 208 2.49 10.64 1.23
CA THR A 208 3.83 10.04 1.13
C THR A 208 4.88 11.05 1.53
N GLN A 209 5.96 10.62 2.18
CA GLN A 209 7.04 11.53 2.57
C GLN A 209 7.80 12.11 1.37
N GLN A 210 7.72 11.46 0.20
CA GLN A 210 8.32 11.92 -1.05
C GLN A 210 7.34 12.74 -1.92
N ASP A 211 6.29 13.31 -1.33
CA ASP A 211 5.33 14.13 -2.09
C ASP A 211 5.99 15.41 -2.59
N THR A 212 5.65 15.83 -3.82
CA THR A 212 6.12 17.10 -4.40
C THR A 212 5.62 18.30 -3.59
N ASN A 213 4.45 18.18 -2.95
CA ASN A 213 3.93 19.23 -2.08
C ASN A 213 4.60 19.15 -0.69
N PRO A 214 5.35 20.18 -0.26
CA PRO A 214 6.10 20.15 1.00
C PRO A 214 5.18 20.06 2.23
N VAL A 215 3.95 20.56 2.15
CA VAL A 215 2.99 20.50 3.25
C VAL A 215 2.46 19.08 3.43
N LEU A 216 2.16 18.37 2.34
CA LEU A 216 1.76 16.96 2.41
C LEU A 216 2.90 16.09 2.92
N ALA A 217 4.13 16.32 2.45
CA ALA A 217 5.32 15.62 2.93
C ALA A 217 5.58 15.88 4.43
N TYR A 218 5.30 17.09 4.92
CA TYR A 218 5.36 17.41 6.35
C TYR A 218 4.35 16.58 7.15
N TYR A 219 3.07 16.59 6.76
CA TYR A 219 2.04 15.82 7.46
C TYR A 219 2.20 14.30 7.30
N ALA A 220 2.84 13.82 6.24
CA ALA A 220 3.24 12.41 6.13
C ALA A 220 4.21 12.02 7.25
N ARG A 221 5.19 12.87 7.56
CA ARG A 221 6.14 12.63 8.67
C ARG A 221 5.47 12.72 10.03
N GLU A 222 4.61 13.72 10.24
CA GLU A 222 3.88 13.88 11.51
C GLU A 222 2.88 12.75 11.75
N GLY A 223 2.18 12.28 10.71
CA GLY A 223 1.27 11.14 10.81
C GLY A 223 2.01 9.85 11.18
N VAL A 224 3.13 9.56 10.51
CA VAL A 224 3.99 8.40 10.83
C VAL A 224 4.56 8.50 12.25
N ARG A 225 5.01 9.69 12.66
CA ARG A 225 5.48 9.94 14.02
C ARG A 225 4.38 9.68 15.05
N THR A 226 3.19 10.21 14.82
CA THR A 226 2.05 10.05 15.74
C THR A 226 1.64 8.59 15.85
N LEU A 227 1.56 7.86 14.73
CA LEU A 227 1.32 6.41 14.75
C LEU A 227 2.39 5.69 15.57
N ARG A 228 3.66 6.03 15.37
CA ARG A 228 4.77 5.41 16.13
C ARG A 228 4.62 5.66 17.62
N GLU A 229 4.28 6.88 18.03
CA GLU A 229 4.06 7.23 19.44
C GLU A 229 2.88 6.44 20.04
N LEU A 230 1.78 6.29 19.29
CA LEU A 230 0.61 5.52 19.73
C LEU A 230 0.90 4.01 19.84
N THR A 231 1.67 3.45 18.91
CA THR A 231 1.95 2.00 18.87
C THR A 231 3.16 1.58 19.71
N TYR A 232 3.99 2.52 20.18
CA TYR A 232 5.21 2.19 20.92
C TYR A 232 4.93 1.57 22.31
N SER A 233 3.84 1.99 22.95
CA SER A 233 3.54 1.67 24.35
C SER A 233 2.72 0.39 24.55
N ALA A 234 1.99 -0.06 23.53
CA ALA A 234 1.04 -1.15 23.66
C ALA A 234 0.91 -1.97 22.36
N PRO A 235 0.64 -3.28 22.47
CA PRO A 235 0.29 -4.08 21.31
C PRO A 235 -1.01 -3.59 20.69
N VAL A 236 -1.11 -3.73 19.37
CA VAL A 236 -2.32 -3.35 18.62
C VAL A 236 -3.20 -4.55 18.39
N VAL A 237 -4.49 -4.30 18.34
CA VAL A 237 -5.54 -5.28 18.05
C VAL A 237 -5.94 -5.12 16.58
N VAL A 238 -5.70 -6.16 15.79
CA VAL A 238 -5.94 -6.17 14.35
C VAL A 238 -7.18 -6.99 14.05
N ASN A 239 -8.16 -6.34 13.40
CA ASN A 239 -9.40 -6.96 12.94
C ASN A 239 -9.42 -6.97 11.40
N PHE A 240 -9.32 -8.17 10.85
CA PHE A 240 -9.37 -8.40 9.41
C PHE A 240 -10.80 -8.63 8.94
N GLN A 241 -11.14 -8.09 7.77
CA GLN A 241 -12.39 -8.43 7.08
C GLN A 241 -12.10 -8.71 5.61
N SER A 242 -12.96 -9.48 4.96
CA SER A 242 -12.82 -9.77 3.52
C SER A 242 -13.17 -8.56 2.65
N PRO A 243 -12.40 -8.25 1.59
CA PRO A 243 -11.13 -8.87 1.18
C PRO A 243 -9.96 -8.51 2.10
N LEU A 244 -9.07 -9.46 2.40
CA LEU A 244 -7.90 -9.24 3.26
C LEU A 244 -6.87 -8.27 2.66
N ARG A 245 -6.67 -8.37 1.36
CA ARG A 245 -5.65 -7.62 0.63
C ARG A 245 -6.30 -6.63 -0.32
N ASN A 246 -5.68 -5.47 -0.46
CA ASN A 246 -6.07 -4.52 -1.49
C ASN A 246 -5.63 -5.02 -2.88
N ARG A 247 -5.93 -4.23 -3.92
CA ARG A 247 -5.57 -4.53 -5.32
C ARG A 247 -4.07 -4.78 -5.52
N ILE A 248 -3.21 -4.17 -4.71
CA ILE A 248 -1.75 -4.26 -4.82
C ILE A 248 -1.21 -5.50 -4.08
N GLY A 249 -2.05 -6.14 -3.25
CA GLY A 249 -1.67 -7.28 -2.45
C GLY A 249 -1.25 -6.93 -1.02
N THR A 250 -1.34 -5.68 -0.58
CA THR A 250 -1.04 -5.26 0.81
C THR A 250 -2.17 -5.70 1.74
N LEU A 251 -1.84 -6.24 2.92
CA LEU A 251 -2.84 -6.56 3.93
C LEU A 251 -3.51 -5.29 4.43
N THR A 252 -4.84 -5.32 4.53
CA THR A 252 -5.63 -4.19 5.05
C THR A 252 -6.45 -4.67 6.23
N ALA A 253 -6.48 -3.88 7.29
CA ALA A 253 -7.24 -4.22 8.49
C ALA A 253 -7.73 -2.98 9.22
N LYS A 254 -8.75 -3.18 10.07
CA LYS A 254 -9.09 -2.22 11.11
C LYS A 254 -8.14 -2.47 12.28
N VAL A 255 -7.38 -1.45 12.67
CA VAL A 255 -6.40 -1.54 13.75
C VAL A 255 -6.83 -0.64 14.89
N SER A 256 -6.87 -1.22 16.08
CA SER A 256 -7.26 -0.54 17.31
C SER A 256 -6.19 -0.73 18.39
N LEU A 257 -6.07 0.22 19.30
CA LEU A 257 -5.28 0.05 20.52
C LEU A 257 -6.03 -0.87 21.51
N ALA A 258 -5.34 -1.29 22.57
CA ALA A 258 -5.92 -2.09 23.64
C ALA A 258 -7.09 -1.39 24.37
N ASP A 259 -7.15 -0.06 24.34
CA ASP A 259 -8.25 0.76 24.88
C ASP A 259 -9.48 0.83 23.94
N GLY A 260 -9.37 0.25 22.74
CA GLY A 260 -10.40 0.31 21.70
C GLY A 260 -10.30 1.53 20.78
N THR A 261 -9.32 2.40 20.98
CA THR A 261 -9.08 3.57 20.11
C THR A 261 -8.74 3.11 18.71
N ASP A 262 -9.48 3.60 17.71
CA ASP A 262 -9.30 3.26 16.32
C ASP A 262 -8.24 4.14 15.67
N LEU A 263 -7.10 3.55 15.29
CA LEU A 263 -5.98 4.29 14.73
C LEU A 263 -6.35 4.99 13.41
N GLY A 264 -7.12 4.32 12.56
CA GLY A 264 -7.54 4.90 11.28
C GLY A 264 -8.44 6.12 11.46
N LYS A 265 -9.40 6.02 12.39
CA LYS A 265 -10.29 7.13 12.75
C LYS A 265 -9.49 8.30 13.33
N GLN A 266 -8.57 8.02 14.25
CA GLN A 266 -7.74 9.03 14.89
C GLN A 266 -6.85 9.79 13.88
N MET A 267 -6.27 9.10 12.90
CA MET A 267 -5.47 9.74 11.85
C MET A 267 -6.31 10.67 10.96
N LEU A 268 -7.59 10.35 10.74
CA LEU A 268 -8.51 11.20 10.00
C LEU A 268 -8.94 12.41 10.83
N GLU A 269 -9.31 12.22 12.11
CA GLU A 269 -9.72 13.31 13.01
C GLU A 269 -8.62 14.35 13.24
N GLN A 270 -7.37 13.91 13.28
CA GLN A 270 -6.19 14.80 13.41
C GLN A 270 -5.78 15.44 12.06
N GLY A 271 -6.40 15.03 10.96
CA GLY A 271 -6.12 15.55 9.62
C GLY A 271 -4.80 15.05 9.02
N PHE A 272 -4.24 13.93 9.48
CA PHE A 272 -3.02 13.35 8.90
C PHE A 272 -3.28 12.51 7.65
N ALA A 273 -4.53 12.09 7.45
CA ALA A 273 -4.95 11.26 6.33
C ALA A 273 -6.24 11.79 5.69
N TRP A 274 -6.63 11.19 4.56
CA TRP A 274 -7.95 11.35 3.95
C TRP A 274 -8.63 9.99 3.76
N LEU A 275 -9.96 10.03 3.59
CA LEU A 275 -10.78 8.85 3.42
C LEU A 275 -10.50 8.19 2.06
N ASP A 276 -10.27 6.88 2.09
CA ASP A 276 -10.22 6.03 0.89
C ASP A 276 -11.50 5.18 0.81
N ALA A 277 -12.52 5.72 0.16
CA ALA A 277 -13.85 5.10 0.11
C ALA A 277 -13.85 3.76 -0.65
N GLU A 278 -12.92 3.53 -1.56
CA GLU A 278 -12.80 2.25 -2.29
C GLU A 278 -12.35 1.12 -1.37
N GLU A 279 -11.55 1.43 -0.35
CA GLU A 279 -11.07 0.44 0.63
C GLU A 279 -12.02 0.30 1.85
N ALA A 280 -13.01 1.18 1.98
CA ALA A 280 -14.02 1.12 3.04
C ALA A 280 -15.18 0.19 2.63
N ILE A 281 -15.15 -1.07 3.10
CA ILE A 281 -16.07 -2.13 2.65
C ILE A 281 -17.47 -2.02 3.28
N ASP A 282 -17.55 -1.54 4.53
CA ASP A 282 -18.82 -1.45 5.27
C ASP A 282 -19.35 -0.02 5.27
N ALA A 283 -20.64 0.15 4.92
CA ALA A 283 -21.32 1.44 4.90
C ALA A 283 -21.29 2.14 6.27
N ARG A 284 -21.47 1.39 7.36
CA ARG A 284 -21.39 1.96 8.71
C ARG A 284 -19.99 2.51 8.99
N ARG A 285 -18.97 1.74 8.63
CA ARG A 285 -17.58 2.16 8.78
C ARG A 285 -17.25 3.36 7.91
N LEU A 286 -17.75 3.40 6.69
CA LEU A 286 -17.59 4.53 5.78
C LEU A 286 -18.15 5.81 6.40
N ASP A 287 -19.35 5.75 6.99
CA ASP A 287 -19.96 6.90 7.67
C ASP A 287 -19.14 7.36 8.87
N GLU A 288 -18.62 6.44 9.69
CA GLU A 288 -17.73 6.76 10.83
C GLU A 288 -16.46 7.48 10.36
N LEU A 289 -15.82 6.98 9.29
CA LEU A 289 -14.59 7.58 8.77
C LEU A 289 -14.85 8.92 8.09
N LYS A 290 -15.98 9.07 7.41
CA LYS A 290 -16.40 10.32 6.80
C LYS A 290 -16.63 11.41 7.85
N GLN A 291 -17.29 11.07 8.96
CA GLN A 291 -17.46 12.00 10.08
C GLN A 291 -16.12 12.44 10.66
N ALA A 292 -15.18 11.51 10.83
CA ALA A 292 -13.82 11.81 11.28
C ALA A 292 -13.09 12.77 10.32
N GLU A 293 -13.18 12.52 9.02
CA GLU A 293 -12.60 13.39 7.99
C GLU A 293 -13.25 14.79 7.99
N ASP A 294 -14.58 14.86 8.12
CA ASP A 294 -15.32 16.12 8.14
C ASP A 294 -14.95 16.98 9.35
N ILE A 295 -14.67 16.37 10.51
CA ILE A 295 -14.14 17.09 11.70
C ILE A 295 -12.82 17.78 11.35
N ALA A 296 -11.86 17.07 10.78
CA ALA A 296 -10.56 17.62 10.42
C ALA A 296 -10.66 18.70 9.33
N ARG A 297 -11.52 18.46 8.33
CA ARG A 297 -11.79 19.39 7.23
C ARG A 297 -12.42 20.69 7.73
N ASN A 298 -13.42 20.61 8.60
CA ASN A 298 -14.08 21.78 9.19
C ASN A 298 -13.13 22.58 10.09
N ALA A 299 -12.23 21.88 10.80
CA ALA A 299 -11.20 22.49 11.62
C ALA A 299 -9.99 23.02 10.80
N LYS A 300 -9.94 22.75 9.48
CA LYS A 300 -8.80 23.05 8.60
C LYS A 300 -7.45 22.57 9.16
N THR A 301 -7.47 21.36 9.74
CA THR A 301 -6.28 20.78 10.37
C THR A 301 -5.52 19.86 9.40
N GLY A 302 -4.22 19.71 9.62
CA GLY A 302 -3.41 18.74 8.89
C GLY A 302 -3.38 19.00 7.39
N VAL A 303 -3.58 17.94 6.60
CA VAL A 303 -3.64 17.98 5.13
C VAL A 303 -4.73 18.91 4.58
N TRP A 304 -5.71 19.30 5.41
CA TRP A 304 -6.80 20.21 5.05
C TRP A 304 -6.46 21.69 5.27
N SER A 305 -5.33 22.01 5.90
CA SER A 305 -4.91 23.40 6.19
C SER A 305 -4.74 24.30 4.96
N LEU A 306 -4.54 23.70 3.79
CA LEU A 306 -4.39 24.42 2.52
C LEU A 306 -5.68 24.58 1.70
N ARG A 307 -6.80 23.98 2.14
CA ARG A 307 -8.06 23.96 1.38
C ARG A 307 -9.10 24.97 1.88
#